data_AF-A0A484T752-F1
#
_entry.id   AF-A0A484T752-F1
#
_cell.length_a   1.000
_cell.length_b   1.000
_cell.length_c   1.000
_cell.angle_alpha   90.00
_cell.angle_beta   90.00
_cell.angle_gamma   90.00
#
_symmetry.space_group_name_H-M   'P 1'
#
loop_
_entity.id
_entity.type
_entity.pdbx_description
1 polymer ?
#
loop_
_entity_poly.entity_id
_entity_poly.type
_entity_poly.pdbx_seq_one_letter_code
_entity_poly.pdbx_strand_id
1 'polypeptide(L)'
;MSQHNFATSHKGFPITVKLGWDRPMRYFFMVIPKPAELVDETMQVEDDNFLYSNLHEADPFGHDLDYYREVLRHFQIIVPDSMFIEVEHDAARNVGNRVVKHLADGSFTERDL
;
A
#
# COMPACT_ATOMS: atom_id res chain seq x y z
N MET A 1 -8.75 -3.17 8.91
CA MET A 1 -8.37 -2.37 7.73
C MET A 1 -9.02 -2.86 6.44
N SER A 2 -9.39 -1.96 5.52
CA SER A 2 -9.51 -2.31 4.10
C SER A 2 -8.12 -2.36 3.46
N GLN A 3 -7.95 -3.14 2.39
CA GLN A 3 -6.66 -3.38 1.75
C GLN A 3 -6.82 -3.34 0.22
N HIS A 4 -6.16 -2.38 -0.41
CA HIS A 4 -6.08 -2.24 -1.86
C HIS A 4 -4.69 -2.64 -2.30
N ASN A 5 -4.63 -3.61 -3.21
CA ASN A 5 -3.37 -4.21 -3.66
C ASN A 5 -3.18 -3.96 -5.15
N PHE A 6 -1.99 -3.52 -5.52
CA PHE A 6 -1.60 -3.35 -6.92
C PHE A 6 -0.24 -4.01 -7.17
N ALA A 7 -0.23 -5.02 -8.04
CA ALA A 7 0.98 -5.69 -8.46
C ALA A 7 1.66 -4.90 -9.58
N THR A 8 2.95 -4.61 -9.41
CA THR A 8 3.76 -3.82 -10.35
C THR A 8 5.22 -4.25 -10.25
N SER A 9 6.14 -3.48 -10.84
CA SER A 9 7.57 -3.68 -10.73
C SER A 9 8.30 -2.43 -10.27
N HIS A 10 9.34 -2.59 -9.47
CA HIS A 10 10.28 -1.52 -9.12
C HIS A 10 11.70 -1.97 -9.44
N LYS A 11 12.42 -1.19 -10.26
CA LYS A 11 13.79 -1.51 -10.72
C LYS A 11 13.95 -2.92 -11.31
N GLY A 12 12.92 -3.40 -12.02
CA GLY A 12 12.92 -4.72 -12.67
C GLY A 12 12.47 -5.89 -11.79
N PHE A 13 12.18 -5.66 -10.51
CA PHE A 13 11.70 -6.69 -9.60
C PHE A 13 10.20 -6.57 -9.34
N PRO A 14 9.46 -7.69 -9.25
CA PRO A 14 8.04 -7.68 -8.92
C PRO A 14 7.82 -7.19 -7.48
N ILE A 15 6.86 -6.29 -7.30
CA ILE A 15 6.42 -5.78 -6.00
C ILE A 15 4.90 -5.70 -5.94
N THR A 16 4.37 -5.56 -4.74
CA THR A 16 2.96 -5.21 -4.53
C THR A 16 2.87 -3.97 -3.66
N VAL A 17 2.21 -2.94 -4.16
CA VAL A 17 1.82 -1.80 -3.34
C VAL A 17 0.54 -2.17 -2.60
N LYS A 18 0.55 -2.01 -1.28
CA LYS A 18 -0.64 -2.12 -0.44
C LYS A 18 -0.95 -0.75 0.17
N LEU A 19 -2.16 -0.25 -0.07
CA LEU A 19 -2.69 0.98 0.51
C LEU A 19 -4.05 0.67 1.13
N GLY A 20 -4.45 1.36 2.20
CA GLY A 20 -5.78 1.13 2.74
C GLY A 20 -6.16 2.05 3.89
N TRP A 21 -7.34 1.78 4.45
CA TRP A 21 -7.90 2.48 5.59
C TRP A 21 -8.03 1.55 6.80
N ASP A 22 -7.51 1.94 7.96
CA ASP A 22 -7.79 1.24 9.21
C ASP A 22 -8.98 1.86 9.94
N ARG A 23 -10.15 1.20 9.85
CA ARG A 23 -11.39 1.65 10.50
C ARG A 23 -11.26 1.86 12.02
N PRO A 24 -10.74 0.91 12.82
CA PRO A 24 -10.59 1.10 14.27
C PRO A 24 -9.70 2.28 14.66
N MET A 25 -8.55 2.41 14.01
CA MET A 25 -7.53 3.40 14.36
C MET A 25 -7.67 4.72 13.59
N ARG A 26 -8.50 4.75 12.55
CA ARG A 26 -8.85 5.90 11.70
C ARG A 26 -7.66 6.57 11.01
N TYR A 27 -6.79 5.78 10.40
CA TYR A 27 -5.68 6.30 9.59
C TYR A 27 -5.56 5.55 8.25
N PHE A 28 -4.95 6.22 7.27
CA PHE A 28 -4.53 5.59 6.03
C PHE A 28 -3.17 4.93 6.24
N PHE A 29 -2.92 3.79 5.61
CA PHE A 29 -1.62 3.12 5.70
C PHE A 29 -1.13 2.72 4.32
N MET A 30 0.20 2.68 4.16
CA MET A 30 0.83 2.13 2.97
C MET A 30 2.02 1.23 3.34
N VAL A 31 2.11 0.10 2.66
CA VAL A 31 3.21 -0.85 2.78
C VAL A 31 3.62 -1.33 1.39
N ILE A 32 4.92 -1.39 1.16
CA ILE A 32 5.54 -1.91 -0.06
C ILE A 32 6.65 -2.87 0.38
N PRO A 33 6.40 -4.19 0.42
CA PRO A 33 7.43 -5.19 0.72
C PRO A 33 8.57 -5.14 -0.30
N LYS A 34 9.80 -5.46 0.12
CA LYS A 34 10.90 -5.70 -0.82
C LYS A 34 10.58 -6.95 -1.66
N PRO A 35 11.10 -7.01 -2.89
CA PRO A 35 11.10 -8.25 -3.67
C PRO A 35 11.71 -9.39 -2.86
N ALA A 36 11.14 -10.58 -2.94
CA ALA A 36 11.61 -11.75 -2.21
C ALA A 36 13.08 -12.07 -2.54
N GLU A 37 13.53 -11.76 -3.76
CA GLU A 37 14.92 -11.96 -4.19
C GLU A 37 15.93 -11.01 -3.51
N LEU A 38 15.45 -9.95 -2.87
CA LEU A 38 16.28 -8.95 -2.18
C LEU A 38 16.16 -9.02 -0.65
N VAL A 39 15.35 -9.94 -0.13
CA VAL A 39 15.23 -10.21 1.30
C VAL A 39 16.31 -11.21 1.69
N ASP A 40 17.25 -10.80 2.55
CA ASP A 40 18.22 -11.72 3.14
C ASP A 40 17.56 -12.45 4.33
N GLU A 41 17.16 -13.70 4.12
CA GLU A 41 16.54 -14.54 5.15
C GLU A 41 17.45 -14.77 6.38
N THR A 42 18.75 -14.50 6.26
CA THR A 42 19.73 -14.64 7.36
C THR A 42 19.89 -13.36 8.19
N MET A 43 19.43 -12.22 7.70
CA MET A 43 19.44 -10.94 8.42
C MET A 43 18.02 -10.59 8.88
N GLN A 44 17.66 -11.01 10.11
CA GLN A 44 16.34 -10.77 10.72
C GLN A 44 16.15 -9.34 11.25
N VAL A 45 16.46 -8.33 10.44
CA VAL A 45 16.09 -6.95 10.77
C VAL A 45 14.76 -6.67 10.08
N GLU A 46 13.65 -6.57 10.84
CA GLU A 46 12.30 -6.39 10.27
C GLU A 46 12.20 -5.16 9.34
N ASP A 47 13.02 -4.13 9.60
CA ASP A 47 13.11 -2.91 8.81
C ASP A 47 13.63 -3.18 7.37
N ASP A 48 14.43 -4.25 7.20
CA ASP A 48 15.05 -4.58 5.91
C ASP A 48 14.12 -5.33 4.94
N ASN A 49 12.89 -5.65 5.35
CA ASN A 49 11.95 -6.41 4.50
C ASN A 49 11.03 -5.52 3.65
N PHE A 50 11.11 -4.20 3.80
CA PHE A 50 10.21 -3.26 3.12
C PHE A 50 10.98 -2.24 2.29
N LEU A 51 10.46 -1.91 1.10
CA LEU A 51 10.82 -0.67 0.41
C LEU A 51 10.19 0.52 1.13
N TYR A 52 8.99 0.33 1.65
CA TYR A 52 8.27 1.31 2.44
C TYR A 52 7.33 0.64 3.44
N SER A 53 7.27 1.17 4.65
CA SER A 53 6.23 0.87 5.63
C SER A 53 5.95 2.14 6.41
N ASN A 54 4.69 2.56 6.47
CA ASN A 54 4.31 3.72 7.28
C ASN A 54 4.72 3.54 8.76
N LEU A 55 4.84 2.31 9.25
CA LEU A 55 5.26 2.03 10.63
C LEU A 55 6.72 2.40 10.93
N HIS A 56 7.55 2.64 9.90
CA HIS A 56 8.94 3.07 10.07
C HIS A 56 9.09 4.60 9.99
N GLU A 57 7.99 5.32 9.79
CA GLU A 57 7.95 6.79 9.79
C GLU A 57 8.00 7.36 11.21
N ALA A 58 8.39 8.63 11.33
CA ALA A 58 8.32 9.35 12.60
C ALA A 58 6.87 9.60 13.06
N ASP A 59 5.93 9.75 12.12
CA ASP A 59 4.49 9.89 12.38
C ASP A 59 3.69 8.81 11.61
N PRO A 60 3.70 7.54 12.06
CA PRO A 60 3.14 6.42 11.30
C PRO A 60 1.66 6.50 10.94
N PHE A 61 0.90 7.34 11.66
CA PHE A 61 -0.57 7.36 11.62
C PHE A 61 -1.14 8.72 11.20
N GLY A 62 -0.31 9.75 11.03
CA GLY A 62 -0.73 11.11 10.69
C GLY A 62 -0.72 11.44 9.21
N HIS A 63 -0.45 10.48 8.33
CA HIS A 63 -0.31 10.68 6.89
C HIS A 63 -1.64 10.52 6.13
N ASP A 64 -1.84 11.36 5.11
CA ASP A 64 -2.98 11.31 4.21
C ASP A 64 -2.62 10.69 2.85
N LEU A 65 -3.59 10.67 1.93
CA LEU A 65 -3.41 10.09 0.60
C LEU A 65 -2.45 10.91 -0.27
N ASP A 66 -2.37 12.23 -0.10
CA ASP A 66 -1.45 13.08 -0.85
C ASP A 66 0.00 12.80 -0.43
N TYR A 67 0.25 12.59 0.86
CA TYR A 67 1.54 12.11 1.34
C TYR A 67 1.94 10.79 0.67
N TYR A 68 1.03 9.82 0.59
CA TYR A 68 1.33 8.54 -0.03
C TYR A 68 1.54 8.61 -1.55
N ARG A 69 0.92 9.58 -2.25
CA ARG A 69 1.26 9.88 -3.65
C ARG A 69 2.71 10.34 -3.77
N GLU A 70 3.17 11.20 -2.86
CA GLU A 70 4.55 11.69 -2.84
C GLU A 70 5.56 10.59 -2.53
N VAL A 71 5.23 9.67 -1.61
CA VAL A 71 6.06 8.48 -1.35
C VAL A 71 6.19 7.62 -2.60
N LEU A 72 5.08 7.30 -3.29
CA LEU A 72 5.14 6.53 -4.54
C LEU A 72 5.93 7.26 -5.63
N ARG A 73 5.79 8.59 -5.73
CA ARG A 73 6.56 9.44 -6.65
C ARG A 73 8.06 9.37 -6.35
N HIS A 74 8.45 9.37 -5.08
CA HIS A 74 9.85 9.21 -4.65
C HIS A 74 10.44 7.88 -5.11
N PHE A 75 9.69 6.78 -4.99
CA PHE A 75 10.09 5.47 -5.50
C PHE A 75 9.87 5.28 -7.01
N GLN A 76 9.36 6.29 -7.71
CA GLN A 76 9.01 6.20 -9.13
C GLN A 76 8.05 5.04 -9.44
N ILE A 77 7.14 4.73 -8.51
CA ILE A 77 6.11 3.71 -8.65
C ILE A 77 4.82 4.41 -9.08
N ILE A 78 4.22 3.92 -10.16
CA ILE A 78 2.92 4.40 -10.64
C ILE A 78 1.86 3.35 -10.30
N VAL A 79 0.76 3.81 -9.70
CA VAL A 79 -0.43 3.00 -9.42
C VAL A 79 -1.63 3.64 -10.11
N PRO A 80 -2.69 2.87 -10.44
CA PRO A 80 -3.88 3.44 -11.06
C PRO A 80 -4.61 4.37 -10.08
N ASP A 81 -5.14 5.50 -10.56
CA ASP A 81 -5.87 6.47 -9.73
C ASP A 81 -7.06 5.86 -8.98
N SER A 82 -7.68 4.83 -9.57
CA SER A 82 -8.73 4.04 -8.93
C SER A 82 -8.36 3.53 -7.53
N MET A 83 -7.06 3.26 -7.29
CA MET A 83 -6.60 2.76 -5.99
C MET A 83 -6.76 3.80 -4.89
N PHE A 84 -6.44 5.06 -5.18
CA PHE A 84 -6.63 6.15 -4.24
C PHE A 84 -8.10 6.52 -4.07
N ILE A 85 -8.85 6.59 -5.18
CA ILE A 85 -10.29 6.88 -5.16
C ILE A 85 -11.04 5.88 -4.28
N GLU A 86 -10.75 4.59 -4.43
CA GLU A 86 -11.44 3.55 -3.66
C GLU A 86 -11.03 3.55 -2.18
N VAL A 87 -9.77 3.83 -1.85
CA VAL A 87 -9.32 3.97 -0.45
C VAL A 87 -9.96 5.19 0.22
N GLU A 88 -10.08 6.30 -0.51
CA GLU A 88 -10.78 7.50 -0.02
C GLU A 88 -12.26 7.20 0.25
N HIS A 89 -12.92 6.46 -0.65
CA HIS A 89 -14.29 6.01 -0.45
C HIS A 89 -14.44 5.11 0.78
N ASP A 90 -13.51 4.19 1.00
CA ASP A 90 -13.49 3.33 2.18
C ASP A 90 -13.33 4.15 3.46
N ALA A 91 -12.45 5.15 3.47
CA ALA A 91 -12.29 6.04 4.62
C ALA A 91 -13.54 6.89 4.88
N ALA A 92 -14.14 7.49 3.84
CA ALA A 92 -15.33 8.32 3.96
C ALA A 92 -16.56 7.53 4.45
N ARG A 93 -16.67 6.25 4.07
CA ARG A 93 -17.73 5.34 4.51
C ARG A 93 -17.35 4.52 5.75
N ASN A 94 -16.14 4.70 6.26
CA ASN A 94 -15.56 3.95 7.36
C ASN A 94 -15.62 2.42 7.18
N VAL A 95 -15.32 1.95 5.96
CA VAL A 95 -15.31 0.54 5.56
C VAL A 95 -14.00 -0.11 6.02
N GLY A 96 -14.09 -1.32 6.55
CA GLY A 96 -12.93 -2.16 6.86
C GLY A 96 -13.18 -3.58 6.39
N ASN A 97 -12.14 -4.42 6.44
CA ASN A 97 -12.19 -5.83 6.01
C ASN A 97 -12.55 -6.01 4.52
N ARG A 98 -12.44 -4.95 3.72
CA ARG A 98 -12.55 -5.01 2.27
C ARG A 98 -11.18 -5.32 1.67
N VAL A 99 -11.12 -6.23 0.70
CA VAL A 99 -9.86 -6.58 0.01
C VAL A 99 -10.04 -6.44 -1.49
N VAL A 100 -9.31 -5.49 -2.07
CA VAL A 100 -9.40 -5.13 -3.48
C VAL A 100 -8.07 -5.38 -4.17
N LYS A 101 -8.14 -5.87 -5.42
CA LYS A 101 -7.01 -5.97 -6.34
C LYS A 101 -7.26 -5.04 -7.53
N HIS A 102 -6.36 -4.09 -7.74
CA HIS A 102 -6.41 -3.17 -8.88
C HIS A 102 -5.61 -3.71 -10.07
N LEU A 103 -6.03 -3.33 -11.28
CA LEU A 103 -5.35 -3.56 -12.54
C LEU A 103 -4.88 -2.24 -13.14
N ALA A 104 -3.91 -2.31 -14.06
CA ALA A 104 -3.25 -1.13 -14.62
C ALA A 104 -4.20 -0.25 -15.46
N ASP A 105 -5.30 -0.81 -15.96
CA ASP A 105 -6.34 -0.07 -16.68
C ASP A 105 -7.32 0.68 -15.77
N GLY A 106 -7.12 0.61 -14.44
CA GLY A 106 -7.99 1.23 -13.45
C GLY A 106 -9.21 0.39 -13.04
N SER A 107 -9.42 -0.77 -13.66
CA SER A 107 -10.40 -1.73 -13.15
C SER A 107 -9.90 -2.40 -11.87
N PHE A 108 -10.82 -2.97 -11.10
CA PHE A 108 -10.49 -3.70 -9.89
C PHE A 108 -11.46 -4.85 -9.64
N THR A 109 -11.01 -5.83 -8.86
CA THR A 109 -11.81 -6.93 -8.37
C THR A 109 -11.78 -6.95 -6.85
N GLU A 110 -12.93 -7.19 -6.24
CA GLU A 110 -13.05 -7.39 -4.80
C GLU A 110 -13.03 -8.89 -4.49
N ARG A 111 -12.41 -9.26 -3.37
CA ARG A 111 -12.40 -10.63 -2.87
C ARG A 111 -13.37 -10.70 -1.69
N ASP A 112 -14.39 -11.53 -1.81
CA ASP A 112 -15.23 -11.87 -0.66
C ASP A 112 -14.38 -12.61 0.38
N LEU A 113 -14.40 -12.14 1.62
CA LEU A 113 -13.75 -12.77 2.78
C LEU A 113 -14.69 -13.71 3.51
#